data_AF-A0A257XBN9-F1
#
_entry.id   AF-A0A257XBN9-F1
#
_cell.length_a   1.000
_cell.length_b   1.000
_cell.length_c   1.000
_cell.angle_alpha   90.00
_cell.angle_beta   90.00
_cell.angle_gamma   90.00
#
_symmetry.space_group_name_H-M   'P 1'
#
loop_
_entity.id
_entity.type
_entity.pdbx_description
1 polymer ?
#
loop_
_entity_poly.entity_id
_entity_poly.type
_entity_poly.pdbx_seq_one_letter_code
_entity_poly.pdbx_strand_id
1 'polypeptide(L)' 'ESAILHAINGGGQNMSRACLTGALLGAQVGLSGIPKRFISGLVDGAEIVTLAKQVAASNPKSSDP' A
#
# COMPACT_ATOMS: atom_id res chain seq x y z
N GLU A 1 -0.78 -6.69 -8.50
CA GLU A 1 -1.01 -7.84 -7.60
C GLU A 1 0.12 -8.88 -7.66
N SER A 2 0.42 -9.41 -8.85
CA SER A 2 1.40 -10.49 -9.03
C SER A 2 2.78 -10.20 -8.44
N ALA A 3 3.24 -8.95 -8.49
CA ALA A 3 4.52 -8.54 -7.88
C ALA A 3 4.57 -8.73 -6.35
N ILE A 4 3.46 -8.47 -5.64
CA ILE A 4 3.38 -8.64 -4.18
C ILE A 4 3.32 -10.14 -3.84
N LEU A 5 2.52 -10.90 -4.59
CA LEU A 5 2.42 -12.35 -4.40
C LEU A 5 3.76 -13.05 -4.68
N HIS A 6 4.50 -12.60 -5.70
CA HIS A 6 5.84 -13.11 -5.97
C HIS A 6 6.84 -12.74 -4.85
N ALA A 7 6.75 -11.51 -4.34
CA ALA A 7 7.62 -11.06 -3.25
C ALA A 7 7.41 -11.84 -1.95
N ILE A 8 6.15 -12.16 -1.60
CA ILE A 8 5.81 -12.85 -0.35
C ILE A 8 6.03 -14.37 -0.43
N ASN A 9 5.84 -14.98 -1.61
CA ASN A 9 5.99 -16.42 -1.81
C ASN A 9 7.44 -16.88 -2.03
N GLY A 10 8.41 -15.96 -2.09
CA GLY A 10 9.82 -16.32 -2.11
C GLY A 10 10.37 -16.63 -0.70
N GLY A 11 11.49 -17.35 -0.62
CA GLY A 11 12.18 -17.63 0.64
C GLY A 11 12.91 -16.41 1.23
N GLY A 12 13.39 -16.53 2.47
CA GLY A 12 14.16 -15.50 3.17
C GLY A 12 13.31 -14.37 3.75
N GLN A 13 13.77 -13.12 3.61
CA GLN A 13 13.11 -11.91 4.17
C GLN A 13 11.94 -11.42 3.31
N ASN A 14 10.98 -12.31 3.08
CA ASN A 14 9.87 -12.09 2.16
C ASN A 14 8.90 -10.98 2.62
N MET A 15 8.72 -10.80 3.93
CA MET A 15 7.88 -9.73 4.50
C MET A 15 8.45 -8.34 4.18
N SER A 16 9.74 -8.12 4.41
CA SER A 16 10.40 -6.85 4.11
C SER A 16 10.32 -6.51 2.62
N ARG A 17 10.52 -7.51 1.76
CA ARG A 17 10.41 -7.36 0.31
C ARG A 17 8.98 -7.05 -0.11
N ALA A 18 7.99 -7.79 0.40
CA ALA A 18 6.58 -7.58 0.10
C ALA A 18 6.10 -6.19 0.56
N CYS A 19 6.57 -5.72 1.72
CA CYS A 19 6.27 -4.39 2.25
C CYS A 19 6.83 -3.29 1.33
N LEU A 20 8.12 -3.36 0.97
CA LEU A 20 8.74 -2.40 0.06
C LEU A 20 8.08 -2.42 -1.32
N THR A 21 7.86 -3.60 -1.91
CA THR A 21 7.18 -3.75 -3.20
C THR A 21 5.75 -3.21 -3.13
N GLY A 22 5.02 -3.49 -2.05
CA GLY A 22 3.66 -3.00 -1.82
C GLY A 22 3.60 -1.48 -1.72
N ALA A 23 4.52 -0.86 -0.97
CA ALA A 23 4.60 0.60 -0.83
C ALA A 23 4.90 1.29 -2.17
N LEU A 24 5.91 0.80 -2.91
CA LEU A 24 6.29 1.40 -4.20
C LEU A 24 5.19 1.26 -5.26
N LEU A 25 4.59 0.08 -5.37
CA LEU A 25 3.51 -0.12 -6.33
C LEU A 25 2.25 0.63 -5.92
N GLY A 26 1.91 0.61 -4.62
CA GLY A 26 0.77 1.36 -4.08
C GLY A 26 0.89 2.86 -4.32
N ALA A 27 2.09 3.43 -4.21
CA ALA A 27 2.34 4.82 -4.56
C ALA A 27 2.17 5.11 -6.06
N GLN A 28 2.57 4.17 -6.93
CA GLN A 28 2.45 4.32 -8.39
C GLN A 28 1.01 4.20 -8.89
N VAL A 29 0.22 3.26 -8.36
CA VAL A 29 -1.15 2.98 -8.84
C VAL A 29 -2.23 3.68 -8.02
N GLY A 30 -1.86 4.27 -6.88
CA GLY A 30 -2.79 4.88 -5.93
C GLY A 30 -3.68 3.86 -5.20
N LEU A 31 -4.49 4.37 -4.26
CA LEU A 31 -5.37 3.52 -3.44
C LEU A 31 -6.40 2.72 -4.27
N SER A 32 -6.89 3.30 -5.37
CA SER A 32 -7.85 2.65 -6.28
C SER A 32 -7.26 1.47 -7.05
N GLY A 33 -5.94 1.43 -7.23
CA GLY A 33 -5.24 0.32 -7.89
C GLY A 33 -4.92 -0.86 -6.96
N ILE A 34 -5.18 -0.74 -5.65
CA ILE A 34 -5.00 -1.84 -4.68
C ILE A 34 -6.23 -2.76 -4.73
N PRO A 35 -6.06 -4.09 -4.90
CA PRO A 35 -7.18 -5.03 -4.87
C PRO A 35 -7.99 -4.92 -3.58
N LYS A 36 -9.31 -4.74 -3.70
CA LYS A 36 -10.21 -4.53 -2.54
C LYS A 36 -10.06 -5.60 -1.45
N ARG A 37 -9.87 -6.86 -1.85
CA ARG A 37 -9.70 -7.98 -0.91
C ARG A 37 -8.46 -7.87 -0.02
N PHE A 38 -7.41 -7.18 -0.47
CA PHE A 38 -6.23 -6.92 0.34
C PHE A 38 -6.49 -5.87 1.41
N ILE A 39 -7.42 -4.94 1.15
CA ILE A 39 -7.82 -3.94 2.13
C ILE A 39 -8.85 -4.55 3.10
N SER A 40 -9.86 -5.25 2.59
CA SER A 40 -10.91 -5.85 3.43
C SER A 40 -10.44 -7.05 4.24
N GLY A 41 -9.38 -7.73 3.81
CA GLY A 41 -8.75 -8.84 4.52
C GLY A 41 -7.61 -8.42 5.44
N LEU A 42 -7.24 -7.14 5.47
CA LEU A 42 -6.20 -6.62 6.35
C LEU A 42 -6.78 -6.30 7.72
N VAL A 43 -6.11 -6.75 8.77
CA VAL A 43 -6.42 -6.35 10.16
C VAL A 43 -6.35 -4.83 10.24
N ASP A 44 -7.41 -4.21 10.74
CA ASP A 44 -7.57 -2.75 10.84
C ASP A 44 -7.50 -2.00 9.49
N GLY A 45 -7.74 -2.69 8.37
CA GLY A 45 -7.56 -2.12 7.02
C GLY A 45 -8.36 -0.84 6.75
N ALA A 46 -9.59 -0.75 7.28
CA ALA A 46 -10.40 0.46 7.14
C ALA A 46 -9.83 1.66 7.92
N GLU A 47 -9.30 1.41 9.12
CA GLU A 47 -8.67 2.43 9.96
C GLU A 47 -7.35 2.90 9.34
N ILE A 48 -6.50 1.96 8.89
CA ILE A 48 -5.24 2.26 8.20
C ILE A 48 -5.48 3.15 6.97
N VAL A 49 -6.49 2.83 6.16
CA VAL A 49 -6.86 3.66 4.99
C VAL A 49 -7.32 5.06 5.41
N THR A 50 -8.07 5.16 6.51
CA THR A 50 -8.54 6.44 7.04
C THR A 50 -7.35 7.30 7.50
N LEU A 51 -6.44 6.73 8.28
CA LEU A 51 -5.22 7.39 8.74
C LEU A 51 -4.33 7.81 7.55
N ALA A 52 -4.14 6.94 6.56
CA ALA A 52 -3.36 7.25 5.37
C ALA A 52 -3.93 8.48 4.61
N LYS A 53 -5.26 8.58 4.49
CA LYS A 53 -5.92 9.76 3.88
C LYS A 53 -5.73 11.02 4.72
N GLN A 54 -5.81 10.91 6.05
CA GLN A 54 -5.56 12.04 6.94
C GLN A 54 -4.12 12.54 6.82
N VAL A 55 -3.14 11.63 6.80
CA VAL A 55 -1.72 11.97 6.59
C VAL A 55 -1.50 12.66 5.25
N ALA A 56 -2.15 12.17 4.19
CA ALA A 56 -2.09 12.81 2.87
C ALA A 56 -2.73 14.21 2.86
N ALA A 57 -3.80 14.43 3.62
CA ALA A 57 -4.45 15.73 3.76
C ALA A 57 -3.64 16.71 4.63
N SER A 58 -2.97 16.20 5.69
CA SER A 58 -2.12 17.00 6.57
C SER A 58 -0.76 17.34 5.97
N ASN A 59 -0.37 16.62 4.91
CA ASN A 59 0.81 16.91 4.11
C ASN A 59 0.36 17.46 2.76
N PRO A 60 -0.10 18.73 2.69
CA PRO A 60 -0.39 19.34 1.41
C PRO A 60 0.91 19.31 0.62
N LYS A 61 0.94 18.55 -0.48
CA LYS A 61 1.97 18.78 -1.49
C LYS A 61 1.93 20.27 -1.81
N SER A 62 3.07 20.93 -1.66
CA SER A 62 3.32 22.24 -2.24
C SER A 62 2.77 22.23 -3.66
N SER A 63 1.81 23.13 -3.91
CA SER A 63 1.35 23.55 -5.23
C SER A 63 2.18 22.99 -6.40
N ASP A 64 1.73 21.89 -7.00
CA ASP A 64 2.05 21.67 -8.41
C ASP A 64 1.10 22.56 -9.22
N PRO A 65 1.60 23.35 -10.19
CA PRO A 65 0.79 24.19 -11.08
C PRO A 65 -0.11 23.38 -12.02
#